data_AF-A0A1F8V7L1-F1
#
_entry.id   AF-A0A1F8V7L1-F1
#
_cell.length_a   1.000
_cell.length_b   1.000
_cell.length_c   1.000
_cell.angle_alpha   90.00
_cell.angle_beta   90.00
_cell.angle_gamma   90.00
#
_symmetry.space_group_name_H-M   'P 1'
#
loop_
_entity.id
_entity.type
_entity.pdbx_description
1 polymer ?
#
loop_
_entity_poly.entity_id
_entity_poly.type
_entity_poly.pdbx_seq_one_letter_code
_entity_poly.pdbx_strand_id
1 'polypeptide(L)'
;MADSTRFSKRIFAILLEKAKGERSWRQFSIDCGISYVQLRKLAQATQENPPRPKLIKKIADNSFDVYLEDYMFSIGITPNDNRKKGVIADESTARKSTVAAQPELVMERYKSMTMKQRRLVEEFCEFLCEKNKKENSKD
;
A
#
# COMPACT_ATOMS: atom_id res chain seq x y z
N MET A 1 3.29 7.91 -21.51
CA MET A 1 3.34 8.53 -20.17
C MET A 1 2.22 7.90 -19.35
N ALA A 2 2.54 7.01 -18.42
CA ALA A 2 1.55 6.24 -17.67
C ALA A 2 1.35 6.86 -16.29
N ASP A 3 0.08 7.07 -15.92
CA ASP A 3 -0.40 7.69 -14.69
C ASP A 3 0.12 7.00 -13.41
N SER A 4 1.30 7.40 -12.93
CA SER A 4 1.88 6.87 -11.69
C SER A 4 1.25 7.45 -10.41
N THR A 5 0.16 8.24 -10.53
CA THR A 5 -0.40 9.08 -9.47
C THR A 5 -1.85 8.74 -9.10
N ARG A 6 -2.28 7.49 -9.26
CA ARG A 6 -3.64 7.10 -8.86
C ARG A 6 -3.68 6.55 -7.44
N PHE A 7 -4.40 7.27 -6.59
CA PHE A 7 -4.73 6.80 -5.24
C PHE A 7 -5.42 5.43 -5.29
N SER A 8 -4.73 4.42 -4.79
CA SER A 8 -5.20 3.04 -4.72
C SER A 8 -6.06 2.85 -3.47
N LYS A 9 -7.29 3.37 -3.50
CA LYS A 9 -8.27 3.32 -2.39
C LYS A 9 -8.39 1.94 -1.76
N ARG A 10 -8.36 0.89 -2.59
CA ARG A 10 -8.48 -0.51 -2.15
C ARG A 10 -7.26 -1.01 -1.38
N ILE A 11 -6.06 -0.65 -1.83
CA ILE A 11 -4.81 -0.99 -1.13
C ILE A 11 -4.79 -0.26 0.21
N PHE A 12 -5.12 1.04 0.22
CA PHE A 12 -5.20 1.81 1.47
C PHE A 12 -6.18 1.19 2.48
N ALA A 13 -7.35 0.74 2.02
CA ALA A 13 -8.33 0.06 2.87
C ALA A 13 -7.79 -1.26 3.46
N ILE A 14 -7.08 -2.07 2.67
CA ILE A 14 -6.45 -3.31 3.14
C ILE A 14 -5.38 -3.01 4.19
N LEU A 15 -4.56 -1.98 3.95
CA LEU A 15 -3.55 -1.53 4.91
C LEU A 15 -4.19 -1.09 6.22
N LEU A 16 -5.32 -0.40 6.19
CA LEU A 16 -6.06 -0.03 7.40
C LEU A 16 -6.62 -1.23 8.17
N GLU A 17 -7.17 -2.23 7.48
CA GLU A 17 -7.68 -3.44 8.11
C GLU A 17 -6.56 -4.21 8.83
N LYS A 18 -5.37 -4.29 8.20
CA LYS A 18 -4.18 -4.87 8.85
C LYS A 18 -3.71 -4.03 10.03
N ALA A 19 -3.58 -2.72 9.83
CA ALA A 19 -3.05 -1.78 10.80
C ALA A 19 -3.84 -1.68 12.11
N LYS A 20 -5.17 -1.81 12.04
CA LYS A 20 -5.99 -1.79 13.26
C LYS A 20 -5.68 -3.00 14.17
N GLY A 21 -5.18 -4.10 13.60
CA GLY A 21 -5.02 -5.38 14.30
C GLY A 21 -6.35 -5.88 14.86
N GLU A 22 -6.34 -6.29 16.11
CA GLU A 22 -7.53 -6.79 16.81
C GLU A 22 -8.49 -5.69 17.28
N ARG A 23 -8.07 -4.41 17.20
CA ARG A 23 -8.89 -3.28 17.66
C ARG A 23 -10.16 -3.15 16.82
N SER A 24 -11.20 -2.62 17.48
CA SER A 24 -12.37 -2.12 16.77
C SER A 24 -12.01 -0.86 15.99
N TRP A 25 -12.75 -0.57 14.91
CA TRP A 25 -12.58 0.66 14.14
C TRP A 25 -12.74 1.93 14.98
N ARG A 26 -13.61 1.88 16.00
CA ARG A 26 -13.83 3.00 16.91
C ARG A 26 -12.62 3.23 17.79
N GLN A 27 -12.07 2.18 18.39
CA GLN A 27 -10.86 2.28 19.19
C GLN A 27 -9.69 2.78 18.35
N PHE A 28 -9.47 2.19 17.17
CA PHE A 28 -8.39 2.61 16.30
C PHE A 28 -8.50 4.07 15.85
N SER A 29 -9.72 4.59 15.62
CA SER A 29 -9.92 6.01 15.32
C SER A 29 -9.55 6.94 16.48
N ILE A 30 -9.82 6.51 17.72
CA ILE A 30 -9.45 7.25 18.93
C ILE A 30 -7.92 7.28 19.07
N ASP A 31 -7.27 6.12 18.93
CA ASP A 31 -5.80 6.00 19.02
C ASP A 31 -5.11 6.92 17.99
N CYS A 32 -5.59 6.92 16.74
CA CYS A 32 -5.06 7.77 15.68
C CYS A 32 -5.38 9.27 15.87
N GLY A 33 -6.29 9.63 16.76
CA GLY A 33 -6.78 11.01 16.91
C GLY A 33 -7.43 11.54 15.63
N ILE A 34 -8.30 10.73 15.02
CA ILE A 34 -9.07 11.06 13.80
C ILE A 34 -10.55 10.71 13.99
N SER A 35 -11.43 11.37 13.23
CA SER A 35 -12.87 11.05 13.28
C SER A 35 -13.14 9.61 12.83
N TYR A 36 -13.97 8.90 13.61
CA TYR A 36 -14.46 7.56 13.26
C TYR A 36 -15.07 7.52 11.84
N VAL A 37 -15.85 8.54 11.47
CA VAL A 37 -16.48 8.63 10.14
C VAL A 37 -15.43 8.74 9.05
N GLN A 38 -14.38 9.53 9.27
CA GLN A 38 -13.29 9.70 8.32
C GLN A 38 -12.49 8.40 8.15
N LEU A 39 -12.15 7.72 9.26
CA LEU A 39 -11.46 6.44 9.21
C LEU A 39 -12.30 5.37 8.48
N ARG A 40 -13.62 5.33 8.73
CA ARG A 40 -14.52 4.40 8.04
C ARG A 40 -14.63 4.65 6.54
N LYS A 41 -14.67 5.92 6.10
CA LYS A 41 -14.64 6.25 4.65
C LYS A 41 -13.38 5.72 3.97
N LEU A 42 -12.23 5.87 4.62
CA LEU A 42 -10.97 5.32 4.13
C LEU A 42 -10.99 3.78 4.09
N ALA A 43 -11.43 3.14 5.19
CA ALA A 43 -11.52 1.68 5.29
C ALA A 43 -12.52 1.05 4.30
N GLN A 44 -13.56 1.78 3.93
CA GLN A 44 -14.55 1.34 2.93
C GLN A 44 -14.13 1.68 1.50
N ALA A 45 -12.97 2.29 1.29
CA ALA A 45 -12.48 2.74 -0.02
C ALA A 45 -13.45 3.71 -0.74
N THR A 46 -14.27 4.47 0.01
CA THR A 46 -15.26 5.43 -0.53
C THR A 46 -14.74 6.87 -0.61
N GLN A 47 -13.56 7.14 -0.07
CA GLN A 47 -12.95 8.48 -0.17
C GLN A 47 -12.38 8.70 -1.58
N GLU A 48 -12.82 9.76 -2.26
CA GLU A 48 -12.38 10.08 -3.62
C GLU A 48 -10.91 10.49 -3.71
N ASN A 49 -10.51 11.44 -2.88
CA ASN A 49 -9.17 12.00 -2.89
C ASN A 49 -8.24 11.30 -1.89
N PRO A 50 -6.93 11.22 -2.16
CA PRO A 50 -5.99 10.65 -1.21
C PRO A 50 -5.99 11.46 0.11
N PRO A 51 -5.88 10.79 1.27
CA PRO A 51 -5.69 11.49 2.53
C PRO A 51 -4.39 12.29 2.52
N ARG A 52 -4.38 13.43 3.21
CA ARG A 52 -3.16 14.27 3.30
C ARG A 52 -2.06 13.54 4.07
N PRO A 53 -0.77 13.78 3.76
CA PRO A 53 0.35 13.14 4.46
C PRO A 53 0.30 13.27 5.99
N LYS A 54 -0.15 14.42 6.51
CA LYS A 54 -0.34 14.64 7.95
C LYS A 54 -1.35 13.68 8.58
N LEU A 55 -2.43 13.34 7.87
CA LEU A 55 -3.42 12.36 8.32
C LEU A 55 -2.86 10.95 8.25
N ILE A 56 -2.13 10.63 7.17
CA ILE A 56 -1.48 9.33 6.98
C ILE A 56 -0.48 9.06 8.11
N LYS A 57 0.34 10.06 8.46
CA LYS A 57 1.31 9.95 9.55
C LYS A 57 0.64 9.57 10.87
N LYS A 58 -0.45 10.25 11.25
CA LYS A 58 -1.23 9.91 12.46
C LYS A 58 -1.70 8.46 12.50
N ILE A 59 -2.14 7.94 11.34
CA ILE A 59 -2.58 6.56 11.20
C ILE A 59 -1.38 5.63 11.40
N ALA A 60 -0.31 5.85 10.63
CA ALA A 60 0.91 5.04 10.67
C ALA A 60 1.55 4.97 12.07
N ASP A 61 1.60 6.09 12.79
CA ASP A 61 2.16 6.17 14.16
C ASP A 61 1.40 5.26 15.16
N ASN A 62 0.17 4.86 14.84
CA ASN A 62 -0.68 4.01 15.67
C ASN A 62 -1.00 2.66 15.02
N SER A 63 -0.39 2.35 13.88
CA SER A 63 -0.64 1.14 13.10
C SER A 63 0.16 -0.06 13.64
N PHE A 64 -0.44 -1.24 13.58
CA PHE A 64 0.24 -2.51 13.82
C PHE A 64 0.78 -3.08 12.49
N ASP A 65 2.09 -3.32 12.40
CA ASP A 65 2.75 -3.96 11.23
C ASP A 65 2.47 -3.31 9.86
N VAL A 66 2.17 -2.01 9.85
CA VAL A 66 1.99 -1.19 8.64
C VAL A 66 2.68 0.15 8.86
N TYR A 67 3.55 0.53 7.94
CA TYR A 67 4.42 1.69 8.07
C TYR A 67 3.96 2.85 7.20
N LEU A 68 4.55 4.03 7.43
CA LEU A 68 4.24 5.24 6.69
C LEU A 68 4.41 5.05 5.18
N GLU A 69 5.47 4.35 4.80
CA GLU A 69 5.87 4.07 3.42
C GLU A 69 4.81 3.23 2.69
N ASP A 70 4.19 2.27 3.37
CA ASP A 70 3.12 1.43 2.81
C ASP A 70 1.91 2.30 2.41
N TYR A 71 1.52 3.23 3.29
CA TYR A 71 0.44 4.15 2.99
C TYR A 71 0.81 5.17 1.92
N MET A 72 2.03 5.71 1.95
CA MET A 72 2.51 6.66 0.93
C MET A 72 2.52 6.01 -0.45
N PHE A 73 2.99 4.76 -0.54
CA PHE A 73 2.93 3.97 -1.76
C PHE A 73 1.50 3.81 -2.27
N SER A 74 0.54 3.51 -1.38
CA SER A 74 -0.86 3.34 -1.77
C SER A 74 -1.54 4.62 -2.28
N ILE A 75 -1.01 5.80 -1.98
CA ILE A 75 -1.47 7.08 -2.55
C ILE A 75 -0.64 7.54 -3.76
N GLY A 76 0.29 6.70 -4.24
CA GLY A 76 1.13 6.99 -5.40
C GLY A 76 2.33 7.87 -5.11
N ILE A 77 2.78 7.95 -3.85
CA ILE A 77 4.03 8.62 -3.47
C ILE A 77 5.10 7.55 -3.28
N THR A 78 6.11 7.56 -4.15
CA THR A 78 7.29 6.70 -4.05
C THR A 78 8.50 7.48 -3.54
N PRO A 79 9.54 6.81 -2.99
CA PRO A 79 10.77 7.49 -2.55
C PRO A 79 11.44 8.34 -3.65
N ASN A 80 11.21 8.04 -4.92
CA ASN A 80 11.72 8.82 -6.05
C ASN A 80 10.99 10.16 -6.27
N ASP A 81 9.74 10.29 -5.79
CA ASP A 81 8.95 11.52 -5.92
C ASP A 81 9.38 12.62 -4.94
N ASN A 82 10.00 12.23 -3.82
CA ASN A 82 10.57 13.15 -2.83
C ASN A 82 11.70 14.03 -3.39
N ARG A 83 12.30 13.64 -4.53
CA ARG A 83 13.32 14.47 -5.21
C ARG A 83 12.73 15.67 -5.98
N LYS A 84 11.42 15.71 -6.24
CA LYS A 84 10.79 16.76 -7.06
C LYS A 84 9.94 17.78 -6.29
N LYS A 85 9.63 17.53 -5.02
CA LYS A 85 8.96 18.51 -4.16
C LYS A 85 9.72 18.55 -2.84
N GLY A 86 10.37 19.69 -2.55
CA GLY A 86 11.16 19.94 -1.35
C GLY A 86 10.36 19.82 -0.05
N VAL A 87 9.99 18.59 0.30
CA VAL A 87 9.44 18.23 1.59
C VAL A 87 10.63 17.76 2.42
N ILE A 88 10.91 18.56 3.43
CA ILE A 88 12.01 18.42 4.38
C ILE A 88 11.88 17.05 5.04
N ALA A 89 12.80 16.13 4.75
CA ALA A 89 12.94 14.86 5.45
C ALA A 89 14.24 14.92 6.25
N ASP A 90 14.08 14.96 7.56
CA ASP A 90 15.12 14.72 8.56
C ASP A 90 15.77 13.35 8.30
N GLU A 91 17.10 13.37 8.27
CA GLU A 91 18.03 12.34 7.79
C GLU A 91 18.21 11.20 8.80
N SER A 92 17.11 10.66 9.33
CA SER A 92 17.17 9.72 10.47
C SER A 92 16.41 8.40 10.27
N THR A 93 15.68 8.20 9.17
CA THR A 93 14.91 6.97 8.92
C THR A 93 15.27 6.27 7.61
N ALA A 94 16.56 6.24 7.26
CA ALA A 94 17.11 5.25 6.33
C ALA A 94 17.20 3.87 7.01
N ARG A 95 16.09 3.34 7.53
CA ARG A 95 16.01 1.92 7.93
C ARG A 95 15.53 1.14 6.73
N LYS A 96 16.52 0.76 5.92
CA LYS A 96 16.62 -0.47 5.12
C LYS A 96 15.25 -1.16 4.94
N SER A 97 14.64 -0.95 3.77
CA SER A 97 13.49 -1.73 3.30
C SER A 97 13.85 -3.22 3.25
N THR A 98 13.75 -3.91 4.38
CA THR A 98 13.81 -5.36 4.49
C THR A 98 12.40 -5.91 4.37
N VAL A 99 11.76 -5.65 3.23
CA VAL A 99 10.84 -6.63 2.67
C VAL A 99 11.56 -7.18 1.45
N ALA A 100 12.67 -7.88 1.71
CA ALA A 100 13.03 -8.97 0.83
C ALA A 100 11.79 -9.86 0.82
N ALA A 101 11.06 -9.85 -0.30
CA ALA A 101 9.99 -10.77 -0.56
C ALA A 101 10.51 -12.14 -0.12
N GLN A 102 9.91 -12.75 0.89
CA GLN A 102 10.23 -14.10 1.30
C GLN A 102 9.62 -14.99 0.21
N PRO A 103 10.36 -15.47 -0.80
CA PRO A 103 9.78 -16.25 -1.89
C PRO A 103 9.07 -17.51 -1.36
N GLU A 104 9.58 -18.05 -0.24
CA GLU A 104 8.99 -19.13 0.56
C GLU A 104 7.52 -18.82 0.94
N LEU A 105 7.25 -17.69 1.58
CA LEU A 105 5.90 -17.30 2.03
C LEU A 105 4.95 -17.03 0.87
N VAL A 106 5.45 -16.54 -0.26
CA VAL A 106 4.65 -16.31 -1.47
C VAL A 106 4.23 -17.65 -2.08
N MET A 107 5.16 -18.61 -2.18
CA MET A 107 4.88 -19.94 -2.72
C MET A 107 3.95 -20.76 -1.82
N GLU A 108 4.08 -20.68 -0.50
CA GLU A 108 3.13 -21.31 0.43
C GLU A 108 1.71 -20.76 0.26
N ARG A 109 1.56 -19.43 0.19
CA ARG A 109 0.27 -18.80 -0.08
C ARG A 109 -0.29 -19.23 -1.42
N TYR A 110 0.53 -19.23 -2.47
CA TYR A 110 0.13 -19.70 -3.80
C TYR A 110 -0.40 -21.15 -3.77
N LYS A 111 0.30 -22.06 -3.10
CA LYS A 111 -0.10 -23.47 -2.97
C LYS A 111 -1.40 -23.65 -2.18
N SER A 112 -1.68 -22.77 -1.22
CA SER A 112 -2.91 -22.81 -0.42
C SER A 112 -4.18 -22.35 -1.18
N MET A 113 -4.03 -21.75 -2.36
CA MET A 113 -5.15 -21.23 -3.14
C MET A 113 -5.93 -22.31 -3.90
N THR A 114 -7.19 -22.02 -4.21
CA THR A 114 -8.00 -22.89 -5.08
C THR A 114 -7.41 -22.95 -6.49
N MET A 115 -7.77 -23.98 -7.27
CA MET A 115 -7.30 -24.13 -8.65
C MET A 115 -7.68 -22.92 -9.53
N LYS A 116 -8.89 -22.37 -9.36
CA LYS A 116 -9.34 -21.17 -10.10
C LYS A 116 -8.49 -19.93 -9.78
N GLN A 117 -8.15 -19.75 -8.50
CA GLN A 117 -7.33 -18.63 -8.06
C GLN A 117 -5.88 -18.76 -8.53
N ARG A 118 -5.31 -19.96 -8.47
CA ARG A 118 -3.95 -20.23 -8.99
C ARG A 118 -3.85 -19.93 -10.48
N ARG A 119 -4.82 -20.41 -11.27
CA ARG A 119 -4.92 -20.11 -12.70
C ARG A 119 -4.96 -18.60 -12.99
N LEU A 120 -5.73 -17.84 -12.21
CA LEU A 120 -5.77 -16.38 -12.36
C LEU A 120 -4.40 -15.72 -12.11
N VAL A 121 -3.66 -16.22 -11.10
CA VAL A 121 -2.30 -15.73 -10.81
C VAL A 121 -1.35 -16.07 -11.97
N GLU A 122 -1.41 -17.28 -12.51
CA GLU A 122 -0.63 -17.71 -13.67
C GLU A 122 -0.92 -16.82 -14.90
N GLU A 123 -2.20 -16.62 -15.24
CA GLU A 123 -2.64 -15.75 -16.33
C GLU A 123 -2.13 -14.31 -16.15
N PHE A 124 -2.11 -13.80 -14.92
CA PHE A 124 -1.58 -12.46 -14.63
C PHE A 124 -0.05 -12.40 -14.76
N CYS A 125 0.68 -13.44 -14.33
CA CYS A 125 2.13 -13.54 -14.49
C CYS A 125 2.53 -13.59 -15.97
N GLU A 126 1.79 -14.34 -16.79
CA GLU A 126 1.96 -14.39 -18.25
C GLU A 126 1.75 -13.00 -18.87
N PHE A 127 0.64 -12.33 -18.51
CA PHE A 127 0.34 -10.98 -18.97
C PHE A 127 1.48 -9.98 -18.68
N LEU A 128 2.03 -10.00 -17.46
CA LEU A 128 3.15 -9.12 -17.09
C LEU A 128 4.42 -9.46 -17.87
N CYS A 129 4.73 -10.75 -18.07
CA CYS A 129 5.87 -11.19 -18.87
C CYS A 129 5.76 -10.70 -20.32
N GLU A 130 4.59 -10.81 -20.94
CA GLU A 130 4.35 -10.31 -22.29
C GLU A 130 4.45 -8.80 -22.39
N LYS A 131 3.88 -8.08 -21.42
CA LYS A 131 3.94 -6.62 -21.39
C LYS A 131 5.38 -6.12 -21.31
N ASN A 132 6.20 -6.70 -20.43
CA ASN A 132 7.61 -6.30 -20.28
C ASN A 132 8.43 -6.63 -21.53
N LYS A 133 8.16 -7.75 -22.22
CA LYS A 133 8.79 -8.07 -23.51
C LYS A 133 8.45 -7.04 -24.59
N LYS A 134 7.19 -6.57 -24.64
CA LYS A 134 6.75 -5.54 -25.59
C LYS A 134 7.34 -4.16 -25.29
N GLU A 135 7.62 -3.84 -24.02
CA GLU A 135 8.30 -2.60 -23.63
C GLU A 135 9.78 -2.63 -24.01
N ASN A 136 10.47 -3.77 -23.83
CA ASN A 136 11.89 -3.93 -24.17
C ASN A 136 12.18 -4.18 -25.66
N SER A 137 11.17 -4.39 -26.50
CA SER A 137 11.31 -4.61 -27.94
C SER A 137 11.02 -3.36 -28.78
N LYS A 138 10.83 -2.20 -28.13
CA LYS A 138 10.58 -0.91 -28.77
C LYS A 138 11.82 0.01 -28.80
N ASP A 139 12.94 -0.46 -28.27
CA ASP A 139 14.29 0.08 -28.50
C ASP A 139 14.95 -0.67 -29.66
#